data_AF-A0AAX6FK36-F1
#
_entry.id   AF-A0AAX6FK36-F1
#
_cell.length_a   1.000
_cell.length_b   1.000
_cell.length_c   1.000
_cell.angle_alpha   90.00
_cell.angle_beta   90.00
_cell.angle_gamma   90.00
#
_symmetry.space_group_name_H-M   'P 1'
#
loop_
_entity.id
_entity.type
_entity.pdbx_description
1 polymer ?
#
loop_
_entity_poly.entity_id
_entity_poly.type
_entity_poly.pdbx_seq_one_letter_code
_entity_poly.pdbx_strand_id
1 'polypeptide(L)'
;MVAAPETRIPKEARRILHALASGWEDVSDTKALEVEQLKGAMTNEVYRIKWPTGEGSEEEKERKVLVRIYGEGVEVFFDREDEIRTFECMSRQGQGPRLLGRFPNGRVEEFINATTLSAANLRDPEISALIAAKLREFHELDVPGPKKVQLWDRLRNWLKTAQSLSSSEEAEEFHLATMEAEITTLENLLSGENQRIGFCHNDLQYGNIMIDEETRQITIIDYEYASFNPVAYDLANHFCEMAADYHTVTPHILDFSKYPDLEERKRFVQIYLSSSGEVCSDTEINNLLESIETYTLASHLSWGLWGIISEHVNEIDFDYMEYARQRFQQYWLKKPAILGPSSSSGSVG
;
A
#
# COMPACT_ATOMS: atom_id res chain seq x y z
N MET A 1 7.80 -33.21 -14.52
CA MET A 1 8.27 -33.39 -13.14
C MET A 1 8.31 -32.03 -12.48
N VAL A 2 7.41 -31.76 -11.53
CA VAL A 2 7.48 -30.54 -10.72
C VAL A 2 8.70 -30.67 -9.82
N ALA A 3 9.67 -29.77 -9.96
CA ALA A 3 10.88 -29.80 -9.16
C ALA A 3 10.51 -29.67 -7.66
N ALA A 4 11.21 -30.39 -6.78
CA ALA A 4 10.95 -30.33 -5.33
C ALA A 4 11.02 -28.86 -4.84
N PRO A 5 10.14 -28.39 -3.94
CA PRO A 5 10.03 -26.98 -3.58
C PRO A 5 11.36 -26.36 -3.12
N GLU A 6 12.23 -27.14 -2.48
CA GLU A 6 13.60 -26.74 -2.18
C GLU A 6 14.39 -26.24 -3.41
N THR A 7 14.28 -26.91 -4.57
CA THR A 7 15.00 -26.60 -5.82
C THR A 7 14.64 -25.25 -6.44
N ARG A 8 13.57 -24.61 -5.98
CA ARG A 8 13.15 -23.28 -6.44
C ARG A 8 13.86 -22.13 -5.72
N ILE A 9 14.43 -22.38 -4.54
CA ILE A 9 15.20 -21.36 -3.80
C ILE A 9 16.64 -21.29 -4.35
N PRO A 10 17.12 -20.10 -4.76
CA PRO A 10 18.50 -19.89 -5.24
C PRO A 10 19.55 -20.37 -4.25
N LYS A 11 20.70 -20.83 -4.75
CA LYS A 11 21.80 -21.35 -3.91
C LYS A 11 22.30 -20.32 -2.90
N GLU A 12 22.33 -19.06 -3.30
CA GLU A 12 22.74 -17.91 -2.50
C GLU A 12 21.78 -17.71 -1.32
N ALA A 13 20.47 -17.74 -1.59
CA ALA A 13 19.45 -17.67 -0.55
C ALA A 13 19.58 -18.85 0.44
N ARG A 14 19.79 -20.08 -0.05
CA ARG A 14 20.00 -21.24 0.83
C ARG A 14 21.22 -21.09 1.75
N ARG A 15 22.32 -20.49 1.28
CA ARG A 15 23.49 -20.23 2.13
C ARG A 15 23.14 -19.31 3.29
N ILE A 16 22.33 -18.28 3.04
CA ILE A 16 21.83 -17.36 4.07
C ILE A 16 20.95 -18.13 5.06
N LEU A 17 19.98 -18.91 4.56
CA LEU A 17 19.07 -19.70 5.39
C LEU A 17 19.81 -20.68 6.31
N HIS A 18 20.81 -21.41 5.79
CA HIS A 18 21.62 -22.31 6.61
C HIS A 18 22.47 -21.56 7.65
N ALA A 19 23.02 -20.40 7.30
CA ALA A 19 23.79 -19.58 8.24
C ALA A 19 22.91 -19.06 9.39
N LEU A 20 21.67 -18.61 9.08
CA LEU A 20 20.68 -18.20 10.06
C LEU A 20 20.30 -19.36 10.99
N ALA A 21 19.92 -20.51 10.42
CA ALA A 21 19.54 -21.70 11.18
C ALA A 21 20.68 -22.20 12.09
N SER A 22 21.94 -22.11 11.63
CA SER A 22 23.11 -22.50 12.44
C SER A 22 23.38 -21.56 13.62
N GLY A 23 22.84 -20.34 13.57
CA GLY A 23 22.94 -19.36 14.65
C GLY A 23 21.84 -19.48 15.71
N TRP A 24 20.85 -20.34 15.51
CA TRP A 24 19.74 -20.55 16.43
C TRP A 24 19.97 -21.81 17.27
N GLU A 25 19.96 -21.67 18.60
CA GLU A 25 20.23 -22.77 19.54
C GLU A 25 19.11 -23.82 19.56
N ASP A 26 17.90 -23.42 19.18
CA ASP A 26 16.67 -24.24 19.20
C ASP A 26 16.42 -25.01 17.90
N VAL A 27 17.23 -24.82 16.86
CA VAL A 27 17.16 -25.59 15.60
C VAL A 27 18.21 -26.70 15.61
N SER A 28 17.76 -27.94 15.75
CA SER A 28 18.63 -29.13 15.86
C SER A 28 19.16 -29.64 14.52
N ASP A 29 18.37 -29.52 13.44
CA ASP A 29 18.78 -29.85 12.07
C ASP A 29 18.57 -28.66 11.13
N THR A 30 19.69 -28.00 10.78
CA THR A 30 19.69 -26.83 9.88
C THR A 30 19.32 -27.18 8.44
N LYS A 31 19.27 -28.46 8.08
CA LYS A 31 18.87 -28.96 6.76
C LYS A 31 17.42 -29.43 6.71
N ALA A 32 16.76 -29.60 7.85
CA ALA A 32 15.33 -29.95 7.93
C ALA A 32 14.44 -28.71 7.68
N LEU A 33 14.73 -27.96 6.61
CA LEU A 33 14.00 -26.76 6.25
C LEU A 33 12.81 -27.13 5.36
N GLU A 34 11.61 -26.73 5.78
CA GLU A 34 10.40 -26.90 4.97
C GLU A 34 10.19 -25.64 4.13
N VAL A 35 9.86 -25.83 2.84
CA VAL A 35 9.64 -24.74 1.89
C VAL A 35 8.20 -24.76 1.41
N GLU A 36 7.50 -23.66 1.64
CA GLU A 36 6.13 -23.46 1.20
C GLU A 36 6.05 -22.18 0.35
N GLN A 37 5.54 -22.29 -0.87
CA GLN A 37 5.31 -21.13 -1.72
C GLN A 37 4.00 -20.45 -1.29
N LEU A 38 4.07 -19.18 -0.90
CA LEU A 38 2.90 -18.37 -0.62
C LEU A 38 2.33 -17.86 -1.95
N LYS A 39 1.09 -18.24 -2.25
CA LYS A 39 0.36 -17.78 -3.44
C LYS A 39 -0.31 -16.44 -3.13
N GLY A 40 -0.31 -15.50 -4.09
CA GLY A 40 -1.02 -14.23 -3.97
C GLY A 40 -0.14 -12.97 -4.07
N ALA A 41 1.20 -13.12 -4.09
CA ALA A 41 2.08 -11.99 -4.38
C ALA A 41 2.09 -11.72 -5.89
N MET A 42 1.72 -10.50 -6.29
CA MET A 42 1.56 -10.12 -7.70
C MET A 42 2.90 -9.82 -8.38
N THR A 43 3.86 -9.28 -7.64
CA THR A 43 5.11 -8.73 -8.18
C THR A 43 6.36 -9.55 -7.85
N ASN A 44 6.26 -10.48 -6.89
CA ASN A 44 7.40 -11.22 -6.34
C ASN A 44 7.01 -12.68 -6.05
N GLU A 45 7.96 -13.61 -6.16
CA GLU A 45 7.75 -14.96 -5.62
C GLU A 45 8.12 -14.98 -4.13
N VAL A 46 7.15 -15.35 -3.29
CA VAL A 46 7.34 -15.38 -1.83
C VAL A 46 7.29 -16.82 -1.33
N TYR A 47 8.31 -17.20 -0.56
CA TYR A 47 8.43 -18.52 0.03
C TYR A 47 8.53 -18.40 1.55
N ARG A 48 7.69 -19.13 2.28
CA ARG A 48 7.79 -19.34 3.71
C ARG A 48 8.72 -20.51 3.97
N ILE A 49 9.75 -20.26 4.78
CA ILE A 49 10.72 -21.28 5.20
C ILE A 49 10.52 -21.56 6.67
N LYS A 50 10.48 -22.84 7.04
CA LYS A 50 10.27 -23.27 8.43
C LYS A 50 11.36 -24.24 8.86
N TRP A 51 11.73 -24.18 10.14
CA TRP A 51 12.52 -25.20 10.80
C TRP A 51 11.82 -25.66 12.07
N PRO A 52 11.73 -26.98 12.34
CA PRO A 52 11.23 -27.48 13.60
C PRO A 52 12.18 -27.12 14.75
N THR A 53 11.63 -26.68 15.87
CA THR A 53 12.37 -26.41 17.12
C THR A 53 12.03 -27.46 18.19
N GLY A 54 12.99 -27.72 19.07
CA GLY A 54 12.84 -28.66 20.18
C GLY A 54 12.18 -28.04 21.41
N GLU A 55 10.90 -28.35 21.62
CA GLU A 55 10.02 -28.01 22.77
C GLU A 55 9.43 -26.58 22.83
N GLY A 56 8.09 -26.48 22.95
CA GLY A 56 7.28 -25.26 22.98
C GLY A 56 5.79 -25.52 22.67
N SER A 57 4.91 -24.51 22.72
CA SER A 57 3.53 -24.58 22.17
C SER A 57 3.55 -24.77 20.64
N GLU A 58 2.45 -25.21 19.98
CA GLU A 58 2.49 -25.50 18.53
C GLU A 58 2.95 -24.33 17.64
N GLU A 59 2.77 -23.08 18.08
CA GLU A 59 3.25 -21.89 17.36
C GLU A 59 4.72 -21.54 17.65
N GLU A 60 5.24 -21.92 18.82
CA GLU A 60 6.65 -21.75 19.22
C GLU A 60 7.57 -22.88 18.74
N LYS A 61 6.99 -23.96 18.19
CA LYS A 61 7.70 -25.15 17.69
C LYS A 61 8.39 -24.95 16.34
N GLU A 62 8.35 -23.76 15.77
CA GLU A 62 8.92 -23.51 14.44
C GLU A 62 9.59 -22.15 14.34
N ARG A 63 10.85 -22.11 13.86
CA ARG A 63 11.46 -20.87 13.36
C ARG A 63 10.99 -20.63 11.94
N LYS A 64 10.55 -19.40 11.64
CA LYS A 64 9.99 -19.02 10.34
C LYS A 64 10.74 -17.82 9.78
N VAL A 65 11.00 -17.84 8.48
CA VAL A 65 11.48 -16.67 7.71
C VAL A 65 10.78 -16.62 6.35
N LEU A 66 10.80 -15.45 5.72
CA LEU A 66 10.35 -15.28 4.35
C LEU A 66 11.54 -15.13 3.41
N VAL A 67 11.46 -15.78 2.25
CA VAL A 67 12.35 -15.54 1.12
C VAL A 67 11.52 -14.90 0.02
N ARG A 68 11.91 -13.68 -0.36
CA ARG A 68 11.30 -12.95 -1.46
C ARG A 68 12.26 -12.93 -2.64
N ILE A 69 11.80 -13.43 -3.78
CA ILE A 69 12.52 -13.39 -5.05
C ILE A 69 11.84 -12.35 -5.93
N TYR A 70 12.62 -11.42 -6.45
CA TYR A 70 12.11 -10.32 -7.27
C TYR A 70 11.67 -10.82 -8.64
N GLY A 71 10.42 -10.55 -9.01
CA GLY A 71 9.88 -10.84 -10.35
C GLY A 71 10.31 -9.81 -11.40
N GLU A 72 10.24 -10.21 -12.67
CA GLU A 72 10.43 -9.33 -13.84
C GLU A 72 9.08 -8.68 -14.23
N GLY A 73 9.10 -7.48 -14.84
CA GLY A 73 7.91 -6.88 -15.46
C GLY A 73 7.19 -5.75 -14.69
N VAL A 74 7.62 -5.43 -13.46
CA VAL A 74 6.96 -4.41 -12.60
C VAL A 74 7.69 -3.06 -12.57
N GLU A 75 8.79 -2.93 -13.31
CA GLU A 75 9.63 -1.72 -13.39
C GLU A 75 8.88 -0.50 -13.96
N VAL A 76 7.73 -0.73 -14.60
CA VAL A 76 6.85 0.33 -15.10
C VAL A 76 6.19 1.13 -13.98
N PHE A 77 6.01 0.53 -12.81
CA PHE A 77 5.29 1.14 -11.68
C PHE A 77 6.20 1.84 -10.69
N PHE A 78 7.38 1.25 -10.40
CA PHE A 78 8.32 1.76 -9.42
C PHE A 78 9.77 1.35 -9.72
N ASP A 79 10.70 2.09 -9.14
CA ASP A 79 12.13 1.81 -9.23
C ASP A 79 12.54 0.77 -8.18
N ARG A 80 13.21 -0.30 -8.64
CA ARG A 80 13.62 -1.42 -7.79
C ARG A 80 14.69 -1.03 -6.77
N GLU A 81 15.61 -0.14 -7.15
CA GLU A 81 16.64 0.32 -6.22
C GLU A 81 16.02 1.18 -5.12
N ASP A 82 15.02 2.00 -5.45
CA ASP A 82 14.24 2.77 -4.49
C ASP A 82 13.49 1.84 -3.52
N GLU A 83 12.81 0.81 -4.03
CA GLU A 83 12.09 -0.20 -3.23
C GLU A 83 13.04 -0.86 -2.20
N ILE A 84 14.22 -1.29 -2.66
CA ILE A 84 15.23 -1.93 -1.81
C ILE A 84 15.73 -0.95 -0.73
N ARG A 85 16.03 0.30 -1.09
CA ARG A 85 16.51 1.30 -0.12
C ARG A 85 15.44 1.63 0.91
N THR A 86 14.19 1.75 0.48
CA THR A 86 13.04 1.96 1.37
C THR A 86 12.88 0.79 2.33
N PHE A 87 12.87 -0.45 1.83
CA PHE A 87 12.76 -1.64 2.66
C PHE A 87 13.86 -1.72 3.71
N GLU A 88 15.12 -1.49 3.33
CA GLU A 88 16.24 -1.44 4.27
C GLU A 88 16.08 -0.36 5.33
N CYS A 89 15.55 0.80 4.95
CA CYS A 89 15.27 1.89 5.87
C CYS A 89 14.20 1.47 6.90
N MET A 90 13.07 0.92 6.43
CA MET A 90 11.97 0.44 7.27
C MET A 90 12.45 -0.66 8.23
N SER A 91 13.24 -1.62 7.72
CA SER A 91 13.83 -2.67 8.54
C SER A 91 14.75 -2.13 9.63
N ARG A 92 15.60 -1.12 9.35
CA ARG A 92 16.51 -0.54 10.35
C ARG A 92 15.77 0.26 11.42
N GLN A 93 14.64 0.87 11.07
CA GLN A 93 13.80 1.65 11.98
C GLN A 93 12.77 0.79 12.73
N GLY A 94 12.71 -0.53 12.49
CA GLY A 94 11.75 -1.42 13.14
C GLY A 94 10.30 -1.20 12.69
N GLN A 95 10.10 -0.64 11.50
CA GLN A 95 8.77 -0.29 10.96
C GLN A 95 8.18 -1.34 10.03
N GLY A 96 8.85 -2.49 9.93
CA GLY A 96 8.53 -3.59 9.04
C GLY A 96 9.35 -4.83 9.37
N PRO A 97 9.27 -5.87 8.52
CA PRO A 97 10.03 -7.09 8.74
C PRO A 97 11.54 -6.79 8.67
N ARG A 98 12.32 -7.41 9.57
CA ARG A 98 13.76 -7.25 9.57
C ARG A 98 14.39 -7.92 8.35
N LEU A 99 15.30 -7.22 7.68
CA LEU A 99 16.16 -7.79 6.65
C LEU A 99 17.19 -8.71 7.30
N LEU A 100 17.11 -10.01 7.01
CA LEU A 100 18.03 -11.03 7.52
C LEU A 100 19.19 -11.31 6.55
N GLY A 101 19.00 -11.06 5.25
CA GLY A 101 20.06 -11.19 4.26
C GLY A 101 19.65 -10.78 2.85
N ARG A 102 20.65 -10.45 2.02
CA ARG A 102 20.46 -10.08 0.60
C ARG A 102 21.17 -11.06 -0.31
N PHE A 103 20.57 -11.31 -1.46
CA PHE A 103 21.17 -12.06 -2.57
C PHE A 103 20.81 -11.38 -3.91
N PRO A 104 21.47 -11.72 -5.04
CA PRO A 104 21.39 -10.92 -6.26
C PRO A 104 19.97 -10.66 -6.79
N ASN A 105 19.03 -11.59 -6.61
CA ASN A 105 17.66 -11.51 -7.10
C ASN A 105 16.61 -11.55 -5.97
N GLY A 106 16.95 -11.16 -4.75
CA GLY A 106 15.99 -11.18 -3.66
C GLY A 106 16.55 -10.90 -2.28
N ARG A 107 15.72 -11.19 -1.28
CA ARG A 107 16.03 -10.97 0.13
C ARG A 107 15.43 -12.05 1.03
N VAL A 108 16.05 -12.22 2.19
CA VAL A 108 15.53 -13.02 3.30
C VAL A 108 15.07 -12.06 4.39
N GLU A 109 13.83 -12.21 4.81
CA GLU A 109 13.12 -11.31 5.72
C GLU A 109 12.65 -12.10 6.96
N GLU A 110 12.50 -11.40 8.07
CA GLU A 110 11.81 -11.91 9.24
C GLU A 110 10.36 -12.28 8.91
N PHE A 111 9.89 -13.41 9.45
CA PHE A 111 8.48 -13.75 9.39
C PHE A 111 7.75 -13.05 10.54
N ILE A 112 6.80 -12.18 10.19
CA ILE A 112 5.95 -11.50 11.18
C ILE A 112 4.81 -12.46 11.56
N ASN A 113 4.67 -12.77 12.85
CA ASN A 113 3.57 -13.58 13.36
C ASN A 113 2.30 -12.73 13.54
N ALA A 114 1.73 -12.30 12.41
CA ALA A 114 0.52 -11.48 12.36
C ALA A 114 -0.34 -11.90 11.18
N THR A 115 -1.61 -11.49 11.18
CA THR A 115 -2.55 -11.74 10.09
C THR A 115 -2.81 -10.45 9.32
N THR A 116 -2.93 -10.54 7.99
CA THR A 116 -3.37 -9.39 7.19
C THR A 116 -4.81 -9.07 7.51
N LEU A 117 -5.15 -7.78 7.52
CA LEU A 117 -6.53 -7.35 7.70
C LEU A 117 -7.42 -7.79 6.53
N SER A 118 -8.73 -7.74 6.76
CA SER A 118 -9.77 -7.87 5.73
C SER A 118 -10.47 -6.53 5.47
N ALA A 119 -11.24 -6.44 4.39
CA ALA A 119 -12.07 -5.28 4.09
C ALA A 119 -12.99 -4.89 5.26
N ALA A 120 -13.57 -5.88 5.96
CA ALA A 120 -14.42 -5.66 7.12
C ALA A 120 -13.64 -5.08 8.32
N ASN A 121 -12.37 -5.47 8.51
CA ASN A 121 -11.56 -4.94 9.60
C ASN A 121 -11.27 -3.44 9.46
N LEU A 122 -11.20 -2.90 8.24
CA LEU A 122 -11.00 -1.46 8.04
C LEU A 122 -12.15 -0.60 8.61
N ARG A 123 -13.34 -1.19 8.75
CA ARG A 123 -14.54 -0.54 9.29
C ARG A 123 -14.68 -0.67 10.81
N ASP A 124 -13.90 -1.55 11.42
CA ASP A 124 -13.91 -1.71 12.87
C ASP A 124 -13.32 -0.46 13.54
N PRO A 125 -14.06 0.22 14.44
CA PRO A 125 -13.60 1.48 15.03
C PRO A 125 -12.30 1.35 15.85
N GLU A 126 -12.05 0.19 16.47
CA GLU A 126 -10.84 -0.03 17.27
C GLU A 126 -9.64 -0.29 16.38
N ILE A 127 -9.77 -1.13 15.35
CA ILE A 127 -8.71 -1.37 14.37
C ILE A 127 -8.42 -0.09 13.59
N SER A 128 -9.45 0.66 13.18
CA SER A 128 -9.32 1.95 12.51
C SER A 128 -8.52 2.96 13.35
N ALA A 129 -8.72 2.98 14.67
CA ALA A 129 -7.93 3.80 15.59
C ALA A 129 -6.44 3.39 15.62
N LEU A 130 -6.16 2.07 15.65
CA LEU A 130 -4.80 1.54 15.62
C LEU A 130 -4.09 1.88 14.31
N ILE A 131 -4.79 1.77 13.17
CA ILE A 131 -4.27 2.16 11.85
C ILE A 131 -3.96 3.66 11.83
N ALA A 132 -4.86 4.51 12.32
CA ALA A 132 -4.65 5.96 12.36
C ALA A 132 -3.39 6.34 13.16
N ALA A 133 -3.19 5.72 14.33
CA ALA A 133 -1.99 5.94 15.13
C ALA A 133 -0.72 5.43 14.44
N LYS A 134 -0.76 4.21 13.88
CA LYS A 134 0.41 3.63 13.19
C LYS A 134 0.78 4.40 11.93
N LEU A 135 -0.20 4.90 11.19
CA LEU A 135 0.02 5.70 10.00
C LEU A 135 0.63 7.07 10.34
N ARG A 136 0.27 7.66 11.50
CA ARG A 136 0.94 8.89 11.98
C ARG A 136 2.42 8.65 12.24
N GLU A 137 2.75 7.56 12.95
CA GLU A 137 4.13 7.13 13.19
C GLU A 137 4.87 6.92 11.86
N PHE A 138 4.25 6.24 10.90
CA PHE A 138 4.82 5.97 9.58
C PHE A 138 5.12 7.26 8.79
N HIS A 139 4.21 8.23 8.81
CA HIS A 139 4.39 9.51 8.12
C HIS A 139 5.54 10.37 8.70
N GLU A 140 5.90 10.15 9.96
CA GLU A 140 6.96 10.89 10.67
C GLU A 140 8.34 10.22 10.60
N LEU A 141 8.44 9.08 9.92
CA LEU A 141 9.72 8.37 9.77
C LEU A 141 10.79 9.24 9.13
N ASP A 142 11.98 9.19 9.72
CA ASP A 142 13.15 9.88 9.20
C ASP A 142 13.77 9.06 8.06
N VAL A 143 13.20 9.18 6.87
CA VAL A 143 13.70 8.52 5.66
C VAL A 143 14.71 9.42 4.95
N PRO A 144 15.95 8.95 4.69
CA PRO A 144 16.93 9.73 3.96
C PRO A 144 16.48 10.08 2.55
N GLY A 145 16.60 11.36 2.16
CA GLY A 145 16.32 11.83 0.81
C GLY A 145 15.63 13.18 0.78
N PRO A 146 15.44 13.76 -0.42
CA PRO A 146 14.68 15.00 -0.56
C PRO A 146 13.19 14.74 -0.26
N LYS A 147 12.59 15.58 0.59
CA LYS A 147 11.14 15.57 0.90
C LYS A 147 10.31 16.18 -0.25
N LYS A 148 10.54 15.70 -1.48
CA LYS A 148 9.85 16.17 -2.70
C LYS A 148 8.63 15.29 -2.96
N VAL A 149 7.48 15.92 -3.17
CA VAL A 149 6.23 15.28 -3.61
C VAL A 149 6.47 14.51 -4.91
N GLN A 150 6.13 13.22 -4.93
CA GLN A 150 6.29 12.33 -6.09
C GLN A 150 4.97 12.05 -6.82
N LEU A 151 3.83 12.28 -6.18
CA LEU A 151 2.49 11.96 -6.70
C LEU A 151 2.26 12.46 -8.13
N TRP A 152 2.52 13.74 -8.39
CA TRP A 152 2.21 14.37 -9.67
C TRP A 152 3.12 13.90 -10.80
N ASP A 153 4.42 13.74 -10.53
CA ASP A 153 5.37 13.17 -11.49
C ASP A 153 4.99 11.72 -11.82
N ARG A 154 4.58 10.92 -10.81
CA ARG A 154 4.09 9.55 -10.99
C ARG A 154 2.84 9.50 -11.85
N LEU A 155 1.83 10.31 -11.56
CA LEU A 155 0.58 10.39 -12.34
C LEU A 155 0.85 10.70 -13.81
N ARG A 156 1.73 11.65 -14.12
CA ARG A 156 2.10 12.01 -15.49
C ARG A 156 2.86 10.90 -16.20
N ASN A 157 3.75 10.20 -15.49
CA ASN A 157 4.47 9.06 -16.04
C ASN A 157 3.51 7.92 -16.36
N TRP A 158 2.61 7.58 -15.43
CA TRP A 158 1.58 6.56 -15.65
C TRP A 158 0.61 6.95 -16.77
N LEU A 159 0.24 8.22 -16.91
CA LEU A 159 -0.57 8.69 -18.03
C LEU A 159 0.14 8.45 -19.37
N LYS A 160 1.42 8.80 -19.48
CA LYS A 160 2.21 8.54 -20.71
C LYS A 160 2.29 7.05 -21.02
N THR A 161 2.52 6.22 -20.01
CA THR A 161 2.56 4.77 -20.16
C THR A 161 1.21 4.24 -20.64
N ALA A 162 0.11 4.61 -19.96
CA ALA A 162 -1.25 4.22 -20.34
C ALA A 162 -1.56 4.63 -21.79
N GLN A 163 -1.26 5.87 -22.18
CA GLN A 163 -1.41 6.36 -23.55
C GLN A 163 -0.59 5.56 -24.58
N SER A 164 0.58 5.05 -24.19
CA SER A 164 1.45 4.27 -25.09
C SER A 164 1.01 2.82 -25.27
N LEU A 165 0.36 2.24 -24.26
CA LEU A 165 -0.11 0.85 -24.27
C LEU A 165 -1.53 0.73 -24.82
N SER A 166 -2.38 1.73 -24.58
CA SER A 166 -3.79 1.70 -24.95
C SER A 166 -4.03 1.76 -26.45
N SER A 167 -5.07 1.05 -26.88
CA SER A 167 -5.67 1.24 -28.20
C SER A 167 -6.36 2.62 -28.31
N SER A 168 -6.66 3.07 -29.54
CA SER A 168 -7.39 4.33 -29.74
C SER A 168 -8.77 4.31 -29.08
N GLU A 169 -9.44 3.15 -29.08
CA GLU A 169 -10.77 2.99 -28.47
C GLU A 169 -10.69 3.12 -26.94
N GLU A 170 -9.72 2.48 -26.29
CA GLU A 170 -9.47 2.65 -24.85
C GLU A 170 -9.11 4.10 -24.49
N ALA A 171 -8.23 4.73 -25.27
CA ALA A 171 -7.81 6.10 -25.00
C ALA A 171 -8.97 7.10 -25.08
N GLU A 172 -9.92 6.87 -25.99
CA GLU A 172 -11.17 7.62 -26.11
C GLU A 172 -12.12 7.31 -24.94
N GLU A 173 -12.31 6.03 -24.60
CA GLU A 173 -13.18 5.58 -23.50
C GLU A 173 -12.78 6.22 -22.16
N PHE A 174 -11.49 6.20 -21.84
CA PHE A 174 -10.97 6.75 -20.58
C PHE A 174 -10.63 8.23 -20.63
N HIS A 175 -10.92 8.90 -21.75
CA HIS A 175 -10.64 10.32 -21.97
C HIS A 175 -9.17 10.71 -21.69
N LEU A 176 -8.21 9.85 -22.02
CA LEU A 176 -6.79 10.01 -21.69
C LEU A 176 -6.17 11.31 -22.26
N ALA A 177 -6.73 11.83 -23.36
CA ALA A 177 -6.28 13.09 -23.96
C ALA A 177 -6.52 14.32 -23.07
N THR A 178 -7.50 14.26 -22.15
CA THR A 178 -7.84 15.36 -21.24
C THR A 178 -7.15 15.24 -19.88
N MET A 179 -6.61 14.07 -19.57
CA MET A 179 -6.13 13.70 -18.23
C MET A 179 -4.98 14.58 -17.72
N GLU A 180 -4.08 15.04 -18.60
CA GLU A 180 -2.98 15.94 -18.21
C GLU A 180 -3.50 17.29 -17.67
N ALA A 181 -4.58 17.80 -18.26
CA ALA A 181 -5.21 19.04 -17.80
C ALA A 181 -5.87 18.83 -16.43
N GLU A 182 -6.44 17.65 -16.20
CA GLU A 182 -7.02 17.26 -14.91
C GLU A 182 -5.97 17.14 -13.81
N ILE A 183 -4.86 16.43 -14.09
CA ILE A 183 -3.72 16.32 -13.18
C ILE A 183 -3.18 17.72 -12.84
N THR A 184 -2.99 18.58 -13.85
CA THR A 184 -2.50 19.95 -13.66
C THR A 184 -3.46 20.80 -12.82
N THR A 185 -4.77 20.63 -13.02
CA THR A 185 -5.79 21.35 -12.23
C THR A 185 -5.73 20.95 -10.76
N LEU A 186 -5.67 19.65 -10.48
CA LEU A 186 -5.54 19.14 -9.11
C LEU A 186 -4.22 19.58 -8.47
N GLU A 187 -3.10 19.47 -9.20
CA GLU A 187 -1.80 19.87 -8.71
C GLU A 187 -1.77 21.36 -8.32
N ASN A 188 -2.31 22.25 -9.17
CA ASN A 188 -2.37 23.67 -8.87
C ASN A 188 -3.27 23.99 -7.67
N LEU A 189 -4.38 23.26 -7.51
CA LEU A 189 -5.29 23.45 -6.39
C LEU A 189 -4.66 23.01 -5.06
N LEU A 190 -3.94 21.88 -5.10
CA LEU A 190 -3.45 21.23 -3.89
C LEU A 190 -2.06 21.71 -3.49
N SER A 191 -1.19 22.09 -4.43
CA SER A 191 0.22 22.46 -4.19
C SER A 191 0.35 23.87 -3.59
N GLY A 192 0.00 24.00 -2.32
CA GLY A 192 0.18 25.21 -1.51
C GLY A 192 1.21 25.05 -0.40
N GLU A 193 1.63 26.18 0.21
CA GLU A 193 2.68 26.23 1.25
C GLU A 193 2.33 25.48 2.55
N ASN A 194 1.04 25.19 2.78
CA ASN A 194 0.54 24.57 4.01
C ASN A 194 0.39 23.04 3.94
N GLN A 195 0.93 22.39 2.91
CA GLN A 195 0.89 20.92 2.82
C GLN A 195 1.77 20.27 3.89
N ARG A 196 1.19 19.37 4.68
CA ARG A 196 1.95 18.45 5.53
C ARG A 196 2.50 17.31 4.67
N ILE A 197 3.80 17.36 4.38
CA ILE A 197 4.53 16.30 3.67
C ILE A 197 5.07 15.29 4.67
N GLY A 198 4.78 14.01 4.45
CA GLY A 198 5.28 12.88 5.23
C GLY A 198 5.84 11.78 4.33
N PHE A 199 6.45 10.77 4.93
CA PHE A 199 6.79 9.56 4.21
C PHE A 199 5.54 8.68 4.08
N CYS A 200 4.88 8.73 2.94
CA CYS A 200 3.59 8.08 2.70
C CYS A 200 3.79 6.66 2.14
N HIS A 201 2.90 5.75 2.53
CA HIS A 201 2.80 4.40 1.98
C HIS A 201 2.33 4.43 0.52
N ASN A 202 1.34 5.28 0.22
CA ASN A 202 0.66 5.49 -1.06
C ASN A 202 -0.21 4.31 -1.55
N ASP A 203 -0.16 3.16 -0.89
CA ASP A 203 -0.99 1.98 -1.18
C ASP A 203 -1.49 1.27 0.10
N LEU A 204 -2.09 2.02 1.02
CA LEU A 204 -2.49 1.49 2.33
C LEU A 204 -3.84 0.72 2.28
N GLN A 205 -3.91 -0.32 1.46
CA GLN A 205 -5.02 -1.29 1.43
C GLN A 205 -4.90 -2.33 2.54
N TYR A 206 -5.99 -3.05 2.86
CA TYR A 206 -6.02 -3.97 4.03
C TYR A 206 -4.99 -5.11 3.95
N GLY A 207 -4.59 -5.55 2.76
CA GLY A 207 -3.57 -6.58 2.55
C GLY A 207 -2.17 -6.13 2.95
N ASN A 208 -1.94 -4.82 3.00
CA ASN A 208 -0.67 -4.19 3.39
C ASN A 208 -0.63 -3.81 4.88
N ILE A 209 -1.63 -4.24 5.65
CA ILE A 209 -1.74 -3.99 7.09
C ILE A 209 -1.84 -5.32 7.79
N MET A 210 -0.87 -5.64 8.65
CA MET A 210 -0.88 -6.81 9.49
C MET A 210 -1.21 -6.43 10.93
N ILE A 211 -1.97 -7.28 11.62
CA ILE A 211 -2.26 -7.15 13.04
C ILE A 211 -1.83 -8.41 13.79
N ASP A 212 -1.10 -8.22 14.88
CA ASP A 212 -0.90 -9.25 15.88
C ASP A 212 -2.15 -9.30 16.77
N GLU A 213 -2.84 -10.45 16.80
CA GLU A 213 -4.10 -10.59 17.54
C GLU A 213 -3.92 -10.50 19.07
N GLU A 214 -2.75 -10.89 19.58
CA GLU A 214 -2.46 -10.88 21.01
C GLU A 214 -2.02 -9.50 21.48
N THR A 215 -1.06 -8.90 20.78
CA THR A 215 -0.48 -7.61 21.17
C THR A 215 -1.25 -6.42 20.62
N ARG A 216 -2.16 -6.64 19.66
CA ARG A 216 -2.89 -5.61 18.91
C ARG A 216 -1.97 -4.64 18.16
N GLN A 217 -0.71 -5.04 17.92
CA GLN A 217 0.25 -4.22 17.21
C GLN A 217 -0.02 -4.26 15.70
N ILE A 218 -0.08 -3.08 15.08
CA ILE A 218 -0.18 -2.93 13.63
C ILE A 218 1.22 -2.84 13.03
N THR A 219 1.46 -3.63 11.99
CA THR A 219 2.63 -3.50 11.12
C THR A 219 2.15 -3.20 9.69
N ILE A 220 2.61 -2.08 9.14
CA ILE A 220 2.41 -1.76 7.72
C ILE A 220 3.52 -2.47 6.93
N ILE A 221 3.19 -3.08 5.79
CA ILE A 221 4.12 -3.82 4.93
C ILE A 221 3.94 -3.42 3.47
N ASP A 222 4.85 -3.87 2.61
CA ASP A 222 4.80 -3.69 1.15
C ASP A 222 4.93 -2.23 0.65
N TYR A 223 6.11 -1.65 0.91
CA TYR A 223 6.40 -0.22 0.66
C TYR A 223 6.80 0.10 -0.79
N GLU A 224 6.40 -0.69 -1.78
CA GLU A 224 6.87 -0.52 -3.17
C GLU A 224 6.45 0.82 -3.79
N TYR A 225 5.30 1.36 -3.35
CA TYR A 225 4.82 2.68 -3.76
C TYR A 225 5.24 3.81 -2.82
N ALA A 226 5.93 3.51 -1.71
CA ALA A 226 6.19 4.48 -0.66
C ALA A 226 7.13 5.59 -1.11
N SER A 227 6.81 6.82 -0.74
CA SER A 227 7.55 8.02 -1.13
C SER A 227 7.08 9.23 -0.33
N PHE A 228 7.85 10.32 -0.38
CA PHE A 228 7.41 11.58 0.21
C PHE A 228 6.23 12.16 -0.58
N ASN A 229 5.10 12.35 0.09
CA ASN A 229 3.88 12.92 -0.46
C ASN A 229 3.10 13.68 0.62
N PRO A 230 2.06 14.44 0.24
CA PRO A 230 1.11 15.00 1.19
C PRO A 230 0.44 13.88 1.98
N VAL A 231 0.46 13.95 3.32
CA VAL A 231 -0.17 12.91 4.17
C VAL A 231 -1.67 12.78 3.92
N ALA A 232 -2.31 13.86 3.47
CA ALA A 232 -3.71 13.88 3.08
C ALA A 232 -3.99 12.96 1.88
N TYR A 233 -3.02 12.78 0.97
CA TYR A 233 -3.16 11.83 -0.14
C TYR A 233 -3.20 10.38 0.35
N ASP A 234 -2.32 10.02 1.27
CA ASP A 234 -2.25 8.65 1.78
C ASP A 234 -3.49 8.29 2.61
N LEU A 235 -3.98 9.24 3.41
CA LEU A 235 -5.24 9.13 4.14
C LEU A 235 -6.44 9.01 3.18
N ALA A 236 -6.48 9.82 2.12
CA ALA A 236 -7.52 9.72 1.10
C ALA A 236 -7.50 8.35 0.41
N ASN A 237 -6.32 7.86 0.06
CA ASN A 237 -6.17 6.55 -0.54
C ASN A 237 -6.69 5.44 0.39
N HIS A 238 -6.30 5.47 1.67
CA HIS A 238 -6.77 4.50 2.66
C HIS A 238 -8.30 4.47 2.77
N PHE A 239 -8.96 5.63 2.76
CA PHE A 239 -10.42 5.69 2.77
C PHE A 239 -11.06 5.18 1.48
N CYS A 240 -10.45 5.44 0.32
CA CYS A 240 -10.90 4.86 -0.96
C CYS A 240 -10.84 3.33 -0.94
N GLU A 241 -9.81 2.74 -0.32
CA GLU A 241 -9.65 1.28 -0.23
C GLU A 241 -10.72 0.58 0.63
N MET A 242 -11.47 1.32 1.46
CA MET A 242 -12.63 0.76 2.17
C MET A 242 -13.81 0.39 1.25
N ALA A 243 -13.78 0.85 0.00
CA ALA A 243 -14.74 0.46 -1.03
C ALA A 243 -14.38 -0.87 -1.71
N ALA A 244 -13.17 -1.40 -1.50
CA ALA A 244 -12.68 -2.61 -2.16
C ALA A 244 -12.80 -3.85 -1.27
N ASP A 245 -13.10 -4.99 -1.89
CA ASP A 245 -13.00 -6.32 -1.28
C ASP A 245 -12.44 -7.33 -2.29
N TYR A 246 -11.12 -7.41 -2.31
CA TYR A 246 -10.31 -8.28 -3.16
C TYR A 246 -10.40 -9.77 -2.80
N HIS A 247 -11.12 -10.14 -1.73
CA HIS A 247 -11.37 -11.55 -1.39
C HIS A 247 -12.72 -12.07 -1.91
N THR A 248 -13.48 -11.24 -2.63
CA THR A 248 -14.72 -11.66 -3.28
C THR A 248 -14.47 -12.46 -4.55
N VAL A 249 -15.52 -13.05 -5.11
CA VAL A 249 -15.47 -13.72 -6.42
C VAL A 249 -15.27 -12.75 -7.59
N THR A 250 -15.43 -11.45 -7.35
CA THR A 250 -15.26 -10.38 -8.34
C THR A 250 -14.37 -9.29 -7.71
N PRO A 251 -13.08 -9.57 -7.47
CA PRO A 251 -12.20 -8.71 -6.67
C PRO A 251 -11.97 -7.32 -7.27
N HIS A 252 -12.27 -7.14 -8.56
CA HIS A 252 -12.19 -5.87 -9.28
C HIS A 252 -13.42 -4.96 -9.08
N ILE A 253 -14.50 -5.45 -8.49
CA ILE A 253 -15.73 -4.68 -8.28
C ILE A 253 -15.65 -3.89 -6.97
N LEU A 254 -15.88 -2.59 -7.06
CA LEU A 254 -15.78 -1.64 -5.97
C LEU A 254 -17.17 -1.20 -5.51
N ASP A 255 -17.39 -1.21 -4.20
CA ASP A 255 -18.63 -0.75 -3.58
C ASP A 255 -18.42 0.61 -2.90
N PHE A 256 -18.58 1.68 -3.67
CA PHE A 256 -18.42 3.04 -3.16
C PHE A 256 -19.48 3.45 -2.14
N SER A 257 -20.55 2.67 -1.94
CA SER A 257 -21.47 2.90 -0.82
C SER A 257 -20.83 2.61 0.54
N LYS A 258 -19.72 1.84 0.55
CA LYS A 258 -18.92 1.55 1.74
C LYS A 258 -17.86 2.60 2.05
N TYR A 259 -17.71 3.67 1.26
CA TYR A 259 -16.79 4.76 1.61
C TYR A 259 -17.15 5.34 3.01
N PRO A 260 -16.18 5.60 3.90
CA PRO A 260 -16.46 6.03 5.27
C PRO A 260 -17.21 7.35 5.31
N ASP A 261 -18.21 7.43 6.18
CA ASP A 261 -18.99 8.64 6.36
C ASP A 261 -18.14 9.75 7.01
N LEU A 262 -18.74 10.93 7.18
CA LEU A 262 -18.01 12.07 7.75
C LEU A 262 -17.58 11.82 9.21
N GLU A 263 -18.40 11.14 10.02
CA GLU A 263 -18.11 10.90 11.43
C GLU A 263 -16.98 9.88 11.60
N GLU A 264 -16.97 8.83 10.77
CA GLU A 264 -15.87 7.87 10.72
C GLU A 264 -14.56 8.51 10.31
N ARG A 265 -14.55 9.30 9.23
CA ARG A 265 -13.34 10.01 8.76
C ARG A 265 -12.86 11.02 9.79
N LYS A 266 -13.77 11.77 10.41
CA LYS A 266 -13.43 12.74 11.46
C LYS A 266 -12.78 12.05 12.66
N ARG A 267 -13.32 10.92 13.11
CA ARG A 267 -12.74 10.12 14.19
C ARG A 267 -11.34 9.64 13.83
N PHE A 268 -11.13 9.11 12.62
CA PHE A 268 -9.82 8.68 12.15
C PHE A 268 -8.81 9.83 12.17
N VAL A 269 -9.17 10.97 11.57
CA VAL A 269 -8.31 12.16 11.48
C VAL A 269 -7.97 12.72 12.87
N GLN A 270 -8.94 12.76 13.78
CA GLN A 270 -8.72 13.20 15.15
C GLN A 270 -7.67 12.33 15.86
N ILE A 271 -7.80 11.00 15.75
CA ILE A 271 -6.85 10.05 16.34
C ILE A 271 -5.47 10.22 15.71
N TYR A 272 -5.40 10.25 14.37
CA TYR A 272 -4.16 10.48 13.62
C TYR A 272 -3.43 11.76 14.04
N LEU A 273 -4.16 12.88 14.21
CA LEU A 273 -3.57 14.15 14.62
C LEU A 273 -3.13 14.15 16.09
N SER A 274 -3.90 13.52 16.97
CA SER A 274 -3.58 13.44 18.41
C SER A 274 -2.48 12.44 18.77
N SER A 275 -2.13 11.52 17.86
CA SER A 275 -1.14 10.45 18.12
C SER A 275 0.28 10.96 18.33
N SER A 276 0.62 12.18 17.89
CA SER A 276 1.88 12.86 18.19
C SER A 276 1.93 13.51 19.58
N GLY A 277 0.84 13.41 20.37
CA GLY A 277 0.71 14.08 21.66
C GLY A 277 0.27 15.56 21.57
N GLU A 278 -0.04 16.04 20.37
CA GLU A 278 -0.50 17.41 20.12
C GLU A 278 -2.02 17.52 20.31
N VAL A 279 -2.48 18.60 20.97
CA VAL A 279 -3.91 18.90 21.05
C VAL A 279 -4.34 19.50 19.72
N CYS A 280 -5.12 18.73 18.96
CA CYS A 280 -5.64 19.18 17.67
C CYS A 280 -6.89 20.05 17.84
N SER A 281 -6.93 21.18 17.13
CA SER A 281 -8.14 22.01 17.03
C SER A 281 -9.15 21.44 16.02
N ASP A 282 -10.44 21.76 16.19
CA ASP A 282 -11.48 21.41 15.21
C ASP A 282 -11.16 21.99 13.82
N THR A 283 -10.53 23.17 13.76
CA THR A 283 -10.11 23.80 12.50
C THR A 283 -9.07 22.97 11.77
N GLU A 284 -8.06 22.44 12.46
CA GLU A 284 -7.04 21.57 11.85
C GLU A 284 -7.63 20.25 11.35
N ILE A 285 -8.56 19.66 12.11
CA ILE A 285 -9.29 18.45 11.70
C ILE A 285 -10.05 18.72 10.40
N ASN A 286 -10.83 19.81 10.35
CA ASN A 286 -11.65 20.15 9.19
C ASN A 286 -10.79 20.48 7.97
N ASN A 287 -9.71 21.25 8.13
CA ASN A 287 -8.79 21.58 7.03
C ASN A 287 -8.14 20.32 6.44
N LEU A 288 -7.75 19.37 7.28
CA LEU A 288 -7.18 18.11 6.82
C LEU A 288 -8.25 17.24 6.14
N LEU A 289 -9.48 17.18 6.66
CA LEU A 289 -10.60 16.48 6.02
C LEU A 289 -10.92 17.04 4.63
N GLU A 290 -10.95 18.37 4.46
CA GLU A 290 -11.16 19.01 3.15
C GLU A 290 -10.05 18.66 2.16
N SER A 291 -8.81 18.67 2.63
CA SER A 291 -7.65 18.27 1.82
C SER A 291 -7.76 16.80 1.41
N ILE A 292 -8.07 15.90 2.36
CA ILE A 292 -8.28 14.47 2.11
C ILE A 292 -9.36 14.27 1.06
N GLU A 293 -10.52 14.90 1.22
CA GLU A 293 -11.62 14.76 0.25
C GLU A 293 -11.16 15.17 -1.14
N THR A 294 -10.41 16.27 -1.28
CA THR A 294 -9.86 16.70 -2.57
C THR A 294 -8.84 15.70 -3.14
N TYR A 295 -7.99 15.11 -2.31
CA TYR A 295 -7.04 14.07 -2.75
C TYR A 295 -7.69 12.74 -3.15
N THR A 296 -8.94 12.46 -2.78
CA THR A 296 -9.65 11.26 -3.29
C THR A 296 -9.72 11.27 -4.82
N LEU A 297 -9.86 12.46 -5.42
CA LEU A 297 -9.81 12.65 -6.86
C LEU A 297 -8.49 12.18 -7.44
N ALA A 298 -7.37 12.57 -6.84
CA ALA A 298 -6.04 12.12 -7.26
C ALA A 298 -5.86 10.61 -7.07
N SER A 299 -6.36 10.01 -5.97
CA SER A 299 -6.33 8.55 -5.78
C SER A 299 -7.10 7.81 -6.87
N HIS A 300 -8.28 8.29 -7.26
CA HIS A 300 -9.04 7.69 -8.35
C HIS A 300 -8.30 7.77 -9.69
N LEU A 301 -7.64 8.90 -10.00
CA LEU A 301 -6.81 9.01 -11.20
C LEU A 301 -5.61 8.06 -11.16
N SER A 302 -4.89 8.00 -10.03
CA SER A 302 -3.72 7.14 -9.85
C SER A 302 -4.07 5.68 -10.15
N TRP A 303 -5.08 5.16 -9.46
CA TRP A 303 -5.42 3.75 -9.57
C TRP A 303 -6.24 3.42 -10.82
N GLY A 304 -6.93 4.39 -11.41
CA GLY A 304 -7.51 4.26 -12.76
C GLY A 304 -6.42 4.06 -13.82
N LEU A 305 -5.38 4.89 -13.80
CA LEU A 305 -4.22 4.73 -14.70
C LEU A 305 -3.46 3.43 -14.42
N TRP A 306 -3.29 3.06 -13.15
CA TRP A 306 -2.70 1.79 -12.76
C TRP A 306 -3.47 0.60 -13.34
N GLY A 307 -4.81 0.63 -13.28
CA GLY A 307 -5.65 -0.41 -13.87
C GLY A 307 -5.46 -0.51 -15.39
N ILE A 308 -5.39 0.63 -16.10
CA ILE A 308 -5.10 0.62 -17.55
C ILE A 308 -3.78 -0.05 -17.86
N ILE A 309 -2.71 0.36 -17.18
CA ILE A 309 -1.38 -0.22 -17.41
C ILE A 309 -1.39 -1.71 -17.07
N SER A 310 -2.03 -2.08 -15.96
CA SER A 310 -2.06 -3.45 -15.43
C SER A 310 -2.72 -4.46 -16.37
N GLU A 311 -3.78 -4.08 -17.08
CA GLU A 311 -4.39 -4.94 -18.12
C GLU A 311 -3.38 -5.40 -19.18
N HIS A 312 -2.44 -4.52 -19.53
CA HIS A 312 -1.49 -4.76 -20.60
C HIS A 312 -0.20 -5.45 -20.14
N VAL A 313 0.06 -5.52 -18.83
CA VAL A 313 1.33 -6.01 -18.28
C VAL A 313 1.19 -7.15 -17.27
N ASN A 314 0.01 -7.36 -16.68
CA ASN A 314 -0.21 -8.39 -15.68
C ASN A 314 -0.99 -9.58 -16.25
N GLU A 315 -0.65 -10.79 -15.82
CA GLU A 315 -1.30 -12.04 -16.25
C GLU A 315 -2.31 -12.59 -15.21
N ILE A 316 -2.61 -11.80 -14.18
CA ILE A 316 -3.48 -12.21 -13.07
C ILE A 316 -4.94 -12.15 -13.52
N ASP A 317 -5.74 -13.14 -13.12
CA ASP A 317 -7.19 -13.19 -13.31
C ASP A 317 -7.90 -12.12 -12.48
N PHE A 318 -7.89 -10.90 -13.00
CA PHE A 318 -8.50 -9.70 -12.44
C PHE A 318 -8.91 -8.79 -13.61
N ASP A 319 -10.16 -8.31 -13.63
CA ASP A 319 -10.63 -7.40 -14.70
C ASP A 319 -10.14 -5.97 -14.42
N TYR A 320 -8.93 -5.68 -14.90
CA TYR A 320 -8.29 -4.40 -14.67
C TYR A 320 -8.99 -3.25 -15.41
N MET A 321 -9.62 -3.53 -16.56
CA MET A 321 -10.39 -2.56 -17.31
C MET A 321 -11.65 -2.13 -16.58
N GLU A 322 -12.42 -3.06 -16.03
CA GLU A 322 -13.60 -2.73 -15.22
C GLU A 322 -13.21 -2.03 -13.91
N TYR A 323 -12.09 -2.41 -13.29
CA TYR A 323 -11.55 -1.67 -12.16
C TYR A 323 -11.20 -0.22 -12.52
N ALA A 324 -10.45 -0.02 -13.61
CA ALA A 324 -10.08 1.31 -14.08
C ALA A 324 -11.31 2.17 -14.40
N ARG A 325 -12.31 1.58 -15.07
CA ARG A 325 -13.59 2.21 -15.42
C ARG A 325 -14.31 2.73 -14.18
N GLN A 326 -14.44 1.90 -13.14
CA GLN A 326 -15.07 2.31 -11.88
C GLN A 326 -14.31 3.45 -11.20
N ARG A 327 -12.97 3.42 -11.15
CA ARG A 327 -12.15 4.50 -10.56
C ARG A 327 -12.35 5.82 -11.31
N PHE A 328 -12.27 5.83 -12.64
CA PHE A 328 -12.50 7.05 -13.42
C PHE A 328 -13.95 7.55 -13.32
N GLN A 329 -14.94 6.66 -13.34
CA GLN A 329 -16.34 7.06 -13.14
C GLN A 329 -16.54 7.76 -11.79
N GLN A 330 -15.92 7.27 -10.72
CA GLN A 330 -15.98 7.95 -9.42
C GLN A 330 -15.28 9.30 -9.43
N TYR A 331 -14.12 9.43 -10.08
CA TYR A 331 -13.47 10.72 -10.26
C TYR A 331 -14.44 11.75 -10.88
N TRP A 332 -15.06 11.40 -12.01
CA TRP A 332 -15.98 12.30 -12.72
C TRP A 332 -17.27 12.59 -11.94
N LEU A 333 -17.77 11.61 -11.17
CA LEU A 333 -18.93 11.78 -10.30
C LEU A 333 -18.65 12.73 -9.13
N LYS A 334 -17.49 12.59 -8.49
CA LYS A 334 -17.12 13.33 -7.27
C LYS A 334 -16.59 14.73 -7.56
N LYS A 335 -15.88 14.92 -8.68
CA LYS A 335 -15.25 16.19 -9.04
C LYS A 335 -16.19 17.41 -8.92
N PRO A 336 -17.42 17.41 -9.45
CA PRO A 336 -18.33 18.55 -9.32
C PRO A 336 -18.79 18.80 -7.88
N ALA A 337 -18.92 17.76 -7.06
CA ALA A 337 -19.33 17.90 -5.67
C ALA A 337 -18.20 18.49 -4.79
N ILE A 338 -16.95 18.15 -5.11
CA ILE A 338 -15.76 18.59 -4.35
C ILE A 338 -15.26 19.95 -4.85
N LEU A 339 -15.18 20.15 -6.16
CA LEU A 339 -14.62 21.36 -6.77
C LEU A 339 -15.69 22.36 -7.25
N GLY A 340 -16.97 21.97 -7.22
CA GLY A 340 -18.05 22.86 -7.62
C GLY A 340 -18.21 24.03 -6.65
N PRO A 341 -18.84 25.14 -7.11
CA PRO A 341 -19.16 26.24 -6.21
C PRO A 341 -20.07 25.72 -5.10
N SER A 342 -19.61 25.86 -3.85
CA SER A 342 -20.43 25.56 -2.68
C SER A 342 -21.74 26.31 -2.85
N SER A 343 -22.87 25.61 -2.85
CA SER A 343 -24.18 26.27 -2.82
C SER A 343 -24.26 26.98 -1.48
N SER A 344 -23.87 28.26 -1.48
CA SER A 344 -24.01 29.16 -0.35
C SER A 344 -25.50 29.28 -0.04
N SER A 345 -25.96 28.46 0.90
CA SER A 345 -27.20 28.68 1.64
C SER A 345 -27.00 29.94 2.50
N GLY A 346 -27.39 31.06 1.92
CA GLY A 346 -27.40 32.37 2.56
C GLY A 346 -28.58 33.18 2.08
N SER A 347 -29.79 32.74 2.43
CA SER A 347 -30.98 33.60 2.45
C SER A 347 -30.84 34.63 3.58
N VAL A 348 -30.78 35.92 3.27
CA VAL A 348 -31.65 36.98 3.85
C VAL A 348 -31.68 38.17 2.89
N GLY A 349 -32.87 38.49 2.39
CA GLY A 349 -33.27 39.75 1.79
C GLY A 349 -34.78 39.87 1.91
#